data_AF-A0A2V9XNA6-F1
#
_entry.id   AF-A0A2V9XNA6-F1
#
_cell.length_a   1.000
_cell.length_b   1.000
_cell.length_c   1.000
_cell.angle_alpha   90.00
_cell.angle_beta   90.00
_cell.angle_gamma   90.00
#
_symmetry.space_group_name_H-M   'P 1'
#
loop_
_entity.id
_entity.type
_entity.pdbx_description
1 polymer ?
#
loop_
_entity_poly.entity_id
_entity_poly.type
_entity_poly.pdbx_seq_one_letter_code
_entity_poly.pdbx_strand_id
1 'polypeptide(L)'
;LDLFWHFAARVDDPHIGENAASCKPADGDRLLLLTAEEHGWSEETTVDRVSPCYRYEEPSLTAHFSTRKRLPAEFVSLIAPASVTGKLTQWEETKSQAIIRAYRFCGGGERHDMLFGDQDGFRRLGPWMSDARFMYSGFSRNGRQHLILCAGSFLEFGGNRIVNFKHHVEWFEWSSTGAAGEFDCSDASALTQLHLPILVPNLAD
;
A
#
# COMPACT_ATOMS: atom_id res chain seq x y z
N LEU A 1 -5.83 12.41 17.78
CA LEU A 1 -6.23 11.91 16.45
C LEU A 1 -6.64 10.49 16.65
N ASP A 2 -7.77 10.14 16.07
CA ASP A 2 -8.46 8.88 16.35
C ASP A 2 -8.90 8.30 15.02
N LEU A 3 -8.61 7.01 14.83
CA LEU A 3 -8.93 6.27 13.62
C LEU A 3 -9.58 4.96 14.04
N PHE A 4 -10.69 4.63 13.37
CA PHE A 4 -11.52 3.47 13.70
C PHE A 4 -11.67 2.59 12.46
N TRP A 5 -11.40 1.30 12.63
CA TRP A 5 -11.74 0.26 11.66
C TRP A 5 -12.87 -0.59 12.23
N HIS A 6 -14.04 -0.50 11.63
CA HIS A 6 -15.18 -1.33 12.00
C HIS A 6 -15.18 -2.60 11.15
N PHE A 7 -15.20 -3.74 11.81
CA PHE A 7 -15.34 -5.02 11.15
C PHE A 7 -16.82 -5.30 10.82
N ALA A 8 -17.08 -6.30 9.98
CA ALA A 8 -18.44 -6.76 9.78
C ALA A 8 -19.03 -7.30 11.09
N ALA A 9 -20.35 -7.31 11.22
CA ALA A 9 -20.97 -8.07 12.28
C ALA A 9 -20.75 -9.58 12.07
N ARG A 10 -20.75 -10.35 13.17
CA ARG A 10 -20.59 -11.82 13.15
C ARG A 10 -19.25 -12.27 12.55
N VAL A 11 -18.17 -11.74 13.11
CA VAL A 11 -16.82 -12.28 12.90
C VAL A 11 -16.56 -13.39 13.90
N ASP A 12 -16.11 -14.54 13.40
CA ASP A 12 -15.57 -15.62 14.21
C ASP A 12 -14.06 -15.40 14.45
N ASP A 13 -13.61 -15.74 15.65
CA ASP A 13 -12.18 -15.83 16.03
C ASP A 13 -11.33 -14.59 15.64
N PRO A 14 -11.71 -13.39 16.11
CA PRO A 14 -10.89 -12.20 15.88
C PRO A 14 -9.55 -12.36 16.61
N HIS A 15 -8.45 -12.26 15.86
CA HIS A 15 -7.11 -12.26 16.44
C HIS A 15 -6.49 -10.90 16.24
N ILE A 16 -6.07 -10.27 17.34
CA ILE A 16 -5.37 -8.99 17.32
C ILE A 16 -4.03 -9.21 18.01
N GLY A 17 -2.97 -8.96 17.23
CA GLY A 17 -1.59 -8.96 17.67
C GLY A 17 -0.96 -7.61 17.37
N GLU A 18 0.28 -7.44 17.78
CA GLU A 18 1.05 -6.23 17.53
C GLU A 18 1.15 -5.95 16.02
N ASN A 19 0.64 -4.80 15.57
CA ASN A 19 0.58 -4.36 14.17
C ASN A 19 -0.35 -5.19 13.25
N ALA A 20 -1.23 -6.03 13.80
CA ALA A 20 -2.08 -6.91 12.99
C ALA A 20 -3.42 -7.22 13.67
N ALA A 21 -4.53 -7.02 12.95
CA ALA A 21 -5.84 -7.52 13.35
C ALA A 21 -6.39 -8.44 12.24
N SER A 22 -6.94 -9.60 12.58
CA SER A 22 -7.57 -10.50 11.63
C SER A 22 -9.00 -10.83 12.04
N CYS A 23 -9.87 -10.97 11.06
CA CYS A 23 -11.28 -11.26 11.25
C CYS A 23 -11.69 -12.35 10.25
N LYS A 24 -12.43 -13.37 10.70
CA LYS A 24 -13.06 -14.32 9.79
C LYS A 24 -14.57 -14.05 9.73
N PRO A 25 -15.11 -13.56 8.60
CA PRO A 25 -16.56 -13.53 8.41
C PRO A 25 -17.13 -14.95 8.49
N ALA A 26 -18.35 -15.11 9.04
CA ALA A 26 -19.00 -16.41 9.16
C ALA A 26 -19.04 -17.20 7.82
N ASP A 27 -19.25 -16.50 6.70
CA ASP A 27 -19.40 -17.08 5.36
C ASP A 27 -18.23 -16.75 4.40
N GLY A 28 -17.04 -16.41 4.92
CA GLY A 28 -15.95 -15.91 4.07
C GLY A 28 -14.53 -16.29 4.49
N ASP A 29 -13.60 -15.91 3.62
CA ASP A 29 -12.17 -16.00 3.91
C ASP A 29 -11.78 -14.97 4.97
N ARG A 30 -10.82 -15.35 5.82
CA ARG A 30 -10.30 -14.46 6.87
C ARG A 30 -9.59 -13.27 6.20
N LEU A 31 -9.86 -12.06 6.69
CA LEU A 31 -9.18 -10.83 6.31
C LEU A 31 -8.18 -10.45 7.40
N LEU A 32 -7.12 -9.78 6.98
CA LEU A 32 -6.05 -9.27 7.81
C LEU A 32 -5.91 -7.76 7.56
N LEU A 33 -5.94 -6.99 8.63
CA LEU A 33 -5.59 -5.58 8.70
C LEU A 33 -4.18 -5.50 9.31
N LEU A 34 -3.21 -5.10 8.51
CA LEU A 34 -1.83 -4.85 8.94
C LEU A 34 -1.62 -3.36 9.09
N THR A 35 -0.93 -2.94 10.14
CA THR A 35 -0.43 -1.57 10.30
C THR A 35 1.09 -1.55 10.09
N ALA A 36 1.64 -0.38 9.78
CA ALA A 36 3.09 -0.25 9.62
C ALA A 36 3.79 -0.44 10.97
N GLU A 37 4.78 -1.33 11.05
CA GLU A 37 5.56 -1.53 12.27
C GLU A 37 6.08 -0.20 12.83
N GLU A 38 6.09 -0.06 14.15
CA GLU A 38 6.55 1.13 14.87
C GLU A 38 5.76 2.42 14.52
N HIS A 39 4.51 2.34 14.06
CA HIS A 39 3.72 3.53 13.71
C HIS A 39 3.56 4.53 14.88
N GLY A 40 3.71 4.09 16.14
CA GLY A 40 3.67 4.95 17.33
C GLY A 40 2.27 5.50 17.61
N TRP A 41 1.24 4.71 17.29
CA TRP A 41 -0.14 4.93 17.71
C TRP A 41 -0.48 3.88 18.75
N SER A 42 -1.32 4.23 19.71
CA SER A 42 -1.89 3.26 20.64
C SER A 42 -2.99 2.48 19.93
N GLU A 43 -3.05 1.18 20.19
CA GLU A 43 -4.04 0.26 19.61
C GLU A 43 -4.95 -0.27 20.72
N GLU A 44 -6.25 -0.12 20.54
CA GLU A 44 -7.26 -0.66 21.43
C GLU A 44 -8.35 -1.35 20.60
N THR A 45 -9.08 -2.25 21.26
CA THR A 45 -10.20 -2.94 20.63
C THR A 45 -11.44 -2.77 21.47
N THR A 46 -12.51 -2.33 20.83
CA THR A 46 -13.81 -2.15 21.43
C THR A 46 -14.84 -3.00 20.72
N VAL A 47 -15.87 -3.38 21.46
CA VAL A 47 -17.09 -3.95 20.87
C VAL A 47 -18.09 -2.82 20.77
N ASP A 48 -18.35 -2.39 19.54
CA ASP A 48 -19.37 -1.39 19.20
C ASP A 48 -20.60 -2.06 18.60
N ARG A 49 -21.46 -1.27 17.96
CA ARG A 49 -22.73 -1.72 17.37
C ARG A 49 -22.79 -1.25 15.92
N VAL A 50 -23.22 -2.15 15.03
CA VAL A 50 -23.53 -1.83 13.63
C VAL A 50 -25.00 -2.14 13.37
N SER A 51 -25.65 -1.31 12.56
CA SER A 51 -27.05 -1.49 12.16
C SER A 51 -27.11 -1.83 10.67
N PRO A 52 -27.20 -3.12 10.29
CA PRO A 52 -27.28 -3.50 8.89
C PRO A 52 -28.64 -3.13 8.28
N CYS A 53 -29.70 -3.02 9.09
CA CYS A 53 -31.02 -2.57 8.68
C CYS A 53 -31.73 -1.82 9.81
N TYR A 54 -32.69 -0.97 9.42
CA TYR A 54 -33.44 -0.11 10.34
C TYR A 54 -34.05 -0.93 11.50
N ARG A 55 -33.86 -0.44 12.74
CA ARG A 55 -34.29 -1.06 14.02
C ARG A 55 -33.58 -2.36 14.41
N TYR A 56 -32.56 -2.79 13.68
CA TYR A 56 -31.74 -3.93 14.08
C TYR A 56 -30.30 -3.48 14.27
N GLU A 57 -29.73 -3.86 15.40
CA GLU A 57 -28.34 -3.57 15.76
C GLU A 57 -27.71 -4.86 16.26
N GLU A 58 -26.46 -5.08 15.86
CA GLU A 58 -25.70 -6.23 16.31
C GLU A 58 -24.28 -5.83 16.74
N PRO A 59 -23.68 -6.58 17.68
CA PRO A 59 -22.31 -6.34 18.12
C PRO A 59 -21.32 -6.43 16.96
N SER A 60 -20.36 -5.51 16.95
CA SER A 60 -19.30 -5.46 15.96
C SER A 60 -17.97 -5.15 16.64
N LEU A 61 -16.91 -5.79 16.16
CA LEU A 61 -15.56 -5.45 16.60
C LEU A 61 -15.12 -4.14 15.95
N THR A 62 -14.43 -3.30 16.71
CA THR A 62 -13.78 -2.09 16.22
C THR A 62 -12.34 -2.06 16.69
N ALA A 63 -11.40 -1.88 15.76
CA ALA A 63 -10.04 -1.51 16.10
C ALA A 63 -9.93 0.02 16.17
N HIS A 64 -9.48 0.53 17.32
CA HIS A 64 -9.29 1.95 17.58
C HIS A 64 -7.80 2.24 17.68
N PHE A 65 -7.35 3.17 16.84
CA PHE A 65 -5.99 3.69 16.83
C PHE A 65 -6.02 5.13 17.30
N SER A 66 -5.24 5.45 18.33
CA SER A 66 -5.18 6.81 18.86
C SER A 66 -3.74 7.33 18.96
N THR A 67 -3.57 8.63 18.73
CA THR A 67 -2.26 9.29 18.94
C THR A 67 -2.40 10.76 19.28
N ARG A 68 -1.35 11.29 19.94
CA ARG A 68 -1.14 12.72 20.20
C ARG A 68 0.15 13.16 19.53
N LYS A 69 0.06 13.51 18.24
CA LYS A 69 1.17 14.01 17.42
C LYS A 69 0.88 15.42 16.90
N ARG A 70 1.95 16.17 16.58
CA ARG A 70 1.82 17.43 15.81
C ARG A 70 1.47 17.07 14.37
N LEU A 71 0.62 17.88 13.75
CA LEU A 71 0.23 17.70 12.36
C LEU A 71 1.35 18.14 11.40
N PRO A 72 1.45 17.53 10.20
CA PRO A 72 0.63 16.40 9.73
C PRO A 72 0.99 15.10 10.46
N ALA A 73 -0.01 14.25 10.69
CA ALA A 73 0.19 12.92 11.26
C ALA A 73 -0.31 11.88 10.27
N GLU A 74 0.48 10.82 10.07
CA GLU A 74 0.15 9.77 9.11
C GLU A 74 -0.13 8.44 9.82
N PHE A 75 -0.92 7.63 9.12
CA PHE A 75 -1.24 6.26 9.49
C PHE A 75 -1.47 5.47 8.21
N VAL A 76 -0.95 4.25 8.14
CA VAL A 76 -1.12 3.37 6.98
C VAL A 76 -1.61 2.02 7.45
N SER A 77 -2.59 1.50 6.72
CA SER A 77 -3.14 0.17 6.92
C SER A 77 -3.17 -0.57 5.59
N LEU A 78 -2.86 -1.86 5.63
CA LEU A 78 -3.00 -2.78 4.51
C LEU A 78 -4.10 -3.79 4.86
N ILE A 79 -5.09 -3.92 3.99
CA ILE A 79 -6.09 -4.98 4.07
C ILE A 79 -5.69 -6.07 3.09
N ALA A 80 -5.50 -7.28 3.59
CA ALA A 80 -5.08 -8.43 2.81
C ALA A 80 -5.91 -9.68 3.19
N PRO A 81 -5.98 -10.69 2.31
CA PRO A 81 -6.44 -12.02 2.71
C PRO A 81 -5.53 -12.58 3.79
N ALA A 82 -6.07 -13.27 4.81
CA ALA A 82 -5.26 -13.80 5.91
C ALA A 82 -4.41 -15.02 5.54
N SER A 83 -4.55 -15.55 4.33
CA SER A 83 -3.57 -16.47 3.74
C SER A 83 -2.21 -15.78 3.53
N VAL A 84 -2.20 -14.46 3.45
CA VAL A 84 -1.00 -13.64 3.34
C VAL A 84 -0.44 -13.39 4.74
N THR A 85 0.73 -13.98 5.01
CA THR A 85 1.54 -13.67 6.19
C THR A 85 2.66 -12.74 5.79
N GLY A 86 2.84 -11.65 6.52
CA GLY A 86 3.88 -10.67 6.18
C GLY A 86 3.92 -9.50 7.15
N LYS A 87 4.79 -8.55 6.83
CA LYS A 87 5.01 -7.33 7.61
C LYS A 87 4.87 -6.14 6.70
N LEU A 88 4.25 -5.08 7.22
CA LEU A 88 4.24 -3.77 6.61
C LEU A 88 5.21 -2.89 7.38
N THR A 89 6.23 -2.35 6.72
CA THR A 89 7.25 -1.51 7.35
C THR A 89 7.37 -0.19 6.62
N GLN A 90 7.74 0.88 7.33
CA GLN A 90 8.10 2.15 6.72
C GLN A 90 9.58 2.13 6.31
N TRP A 91 9.93 2.70 5.15
CA TRP A 91 11.32 2.83 4.74
C TRP A 91 12.06 3.81 5.66
N GLU A 92 13.21 3.39 6.22
CA GLU A 92 14.01 4.19 7.14
C GLU A 92 14.37 5.58 6.59
N GLU A 93 14.72 5.65 5.30
CA GLU A 93 15.03 6.90 4.59
C GLU A 93 13.89 7.93 4.65
N THR A 94 12.65 7.49 4.85
CA THR A 94 11.46 8.34 4.86
C THR A 94 10.96 8.68 6.27
N LYS A 95 11.49 8.07 7.33
CA LYS A 95 11.03 8.34 8.71
C LYS A 95 11.29 9.80 9.12
N SER A 96 12.32 10.46 8.57
CA SER A 96 12.70 11.84 8.88
C SER A 96 12.37 12.86 7.79
N GLN A 97 11.94 12.42 6.59
CA GLN A 97 11.72 13.31 5.46
C GLN A 97 10.28 13.83 5.41
N ALA A 98 10.02 15.11 5.62
CA ALA A 98 8.64 15.62 5.64
C ALA A 98 7.84 15.42 4.33
N ILE A 99 8.51 15.19 3.20
CA ILE A 99 7.95 15.30 1.84
C ILE A 99 7.60 13.93 1.22
N ILE A 100 8.30 12.86 1.61
CA ILE A 100 8.13 11.53 1.01
C ILE A 100 7.83 10.52 2.12
N ARG A 101 6.85 9.65 1.88
CA ARG A 101 6.55 8.48 2.70
C ARG A 101 6.60 7.23 1.85
N ALA A 102 7.25 6.20 2.35
CA ALA A 102 7.28 4.92 1.66
C ALA A 102 7.12 3.76 2.61
N TYR A 103 6.35 2.79 2.15
CA TYR A 103 6.02 1.59 2.90
C TYR A 103 6.36 0.37 2.05
N ARG A 104 6.78 -0.70 2.71
CA ARG A 104 7.05 -2.00 2.11
C ARG A 104 6.20 -3.05 2.81
N PHE A 105 5.44 -3.78 2.04
CA PHE A 105 4.87 -5.04 2.48
C PHE A 105 5.73 -6.20 1.97
N CYS A 106 6.18 -7.07 2.88
CA CYS A 106 6.89 -8.30 2.55
C CYS A 106 6.14 -9.49 3.17
N GLY A 107 5.67 -10.42 2.35
CA GLY A 107 4.90 -11.56 2.83
C GLY A 107 4.50 -12.53 1.73
N GLY A 108 4.32 -13.82 2.06
CA GLY A 108 3.88 -14.84 1.09
C GLY A 108 4.81 -15.06 -0.13
N GLY A 109 6.08 -14.61 -0.05
CA GLY A 109 6.99 -14.60 -1.20
C GLY A 109 6.75 -13.43 -2.16
N GLU A 110 5.98 -12.43 -1.75
CA GLU A 110 5.71 -11.21 -2.48
C GLU A 110 6.31 -10.00 -1.74
N ARG A 111 6.66 -8.99 -2.52
CA ARG A 111 7.13 -7.68 -2.05
C ARG A 111 6.35 -6.59 -2.76
N HIS A 112 5.81 -5.66 -2.00
CA HIS A 112 5.08 -4.52 -2.51
C HIS A 112 5.66 -3.25 -1.90
N ASP A 113 6.10 -2.33 -2.73
CA ASP A 113 6.54 -1.01 -2.30
C ASP A 113 5.49 0.03 -2.70
N MET A 114 5.12 0.89 -1.75
CA MET A 114 4.17 1.99 -1.94
C MET A 114 4.87 3.30 -1.56
N LEU A 115 5.03 4.20 -2.52
CA LEU A 115 5.70 5.48 -2.36
C LEU A 115 4.69 6.60 -2.55
N PHE A 116 4.67 7.54 -1.62
CA PHE A 116 3.82 8.71 -1.58
C PHE A 116 4.72 9.95 -1.56
N GLY A 117 4.63 10.76 -2.61
CA GLY A 117 5.21 12.09 -2.67
C GLY A 117 4.19 13.16 -2.28
N ASP A 118 4.67 14.37 -1.99
CA ASP A 118 3.81 15.53 -1.78
C ASP A 118 3.35 16.15 -3.11
N GLN A 119 3.05 17.45 -3.12
CA GLN A 119 2.62 18.15 -4.33
C GLN A 119 3.63 18.10 -5.47
N ASP A 120 4.93 18.06 -5.16
CA ASP A 120 6.04 18.05 -6.11
C ASP A 120 6.47 16.62 -6.53
N GLY A 121 5.79 15.61 -5.97
CA GLY A 121 6.09 14.19 -6.16
C GLY A 121 7.32 13.71 -5.37
N PHE A 122 7.75 12.48 -5.60
CA PHE A 122 9.00 11.98 -5.01
C PHE A 122 10.13 12.06 -6.04
N ARG A 123 11.20 12.78 -5.73
CA ARG A 123 12.35 12.91 -6.66
C ARG A 123 13.17 11.65 -6.72
N ARG A 124 13.66 11.15 -5.58
CA ARG A 124 14.49 9.94 -5.51
C ARG A 124 14.28 9.25 -4.18
N LEU A 125 14.09 7.93 -4.21
CA LEU A 125 14.04 7.10 -3.02
C LEU A 125 14.57 5.69 -3.32
N GLY A 126 15.66 5.30 -2.67
CA GLY A 126 16.40 4.09 -3.04
C GLY A 126 16.72 4.04 -4.55
N PRO A 127 16.31 2.97 -5.27
CA PRO A 127 16.53 2.84 -6.71
C PRO A 127 15.54 3.64 -7.56
N TRP A 128 14.46 4.16 -6.98
CA TRP A 128 13.38 4.83 -7.68
C TRP A 128 13.67 6.32 -7.89
N MET A 129 13.30 6.82 -9.07
CA MET A 129 13.30 8.26 -9.38
C MET A 129 12.04 8.60 -10.17
N SER A 130 11.34 9.67 -9.79
CA SER A 130 10.09 10.08 -10.45
C SER A 130 9.77 11.55 -10.16
N ASP A 131 8.60 11.98 -10.61
CA ASP A 131 7.87 13.17 -10.19
C ASP A 131 6.40 12.82 -9.84
N ALA A 132 6.10 11.52 -9.71
CA ALA A 132 4.77 11.04 -9.36
C ALA A 132 4.43 11.33 -7.90
N ARG A 133 3.13 11.56 -7.65
CA ARG A 133 2.59 11.69 -6.29
C ARG A 133 2.38 10.35 -5.62
N PHE A 134 2.15 9.31 -6.41
CA PHE A 134 2.08 7.94 -5.93
C PHE A 134 2.75 6.99 -6.91
N MET A 135 3.50 6.03 -6.37
CA MET A 135 4.03 4.91 -7.12
C MET A 135 3.84 3.63 -6.32
N TYR A 136 3.46 2.57 -7.01
CA TYR A 136 3.45 1.22 -6.47
C TYR A 136 4.33 0.32 -7.33
N SER A 137 5.07 -0.58 -6.68
CA SER A 137 5.75 -1.69 -7.33
C SER A 137 5.52 -3.00 -6.58
N GLY A 138 4.88 -3.96 -7.24
CA GLY A 138 4.69 -5.33 -6.75
C GLY A 138 5.63 -6.30 -7.44
N PHE A 139 6.17 -7.24 -6.66
CA PHE A 139 7.02 -8.33 -7.09
C PHE A 139 6.52 -9.62 -6.47
N SER A 140 6.21 -10.62 -7.28
CA SER A 140 5.77 -11.91 -6.80
C SER A 140 6.87 -12.96 -6.91
N ARG A 141 6.70 -14.08 -6.18
CA ARG A 141 7.59 -15.24 -6.21
C ARG A 141 7.80 -15.83 -7.61
N ASN A 142 6.79 -15.73 -8.49
CA ASN A 142 6.87 -16.24 -9.86
C ASN A 142 7.49 -15.25 -10.85
N GLY A 143 8.06 -14.14 -10.37
CA GLY A 143 8.71 -13.13 -11.20
C GLY A 143 7.74 -12.17 -11.88
N ARG A 144 6.44 -12.21 -11.53
CA ARG A 144 5.51 -11.17 -11.99
C ARG A 144 5.84 -9.85 -11.30
N GLN A 145 5.68 -8.80 -12.07
CA GLN A 145 5.94 -7.44 -11.70
C GLN A 145 4.72 -6.62 -12.02
N HIS A 146 4.45 -5.63 -11.18
CA HIS A 146 3.32 -4.74 -11.34
C HIS A 146 3.76 -3.35 -10.93
N LEU A 147 3.59 -2.38 -11.81
CA LEU A 147 3.96 -0.99 -11.58
C LEU A 147 2.71 -0.14 -11.76
N ILE A 148 2.52 0.80 -10.84
CA ILE A 148 1.53 1.85 -10.96
C ILE A 148 2.23 3.17 -10.68
N LEU A 149 1.90 4.19 -11.46
CA LEU A 149 2.36 5.56 -11.32
C LEU A 149 1.16 6.49 -11.43
N CYS A 150 0.97 7.39 -10.47
CA CYS A 150 -0.12 8.38 -10.51
C CYS A 150 0.42 9.81 -10.42
N ALA A 151 -0.20 10.70 -11.22
CA ALA A 151 0.14 12.11 -11.31
C ALA A 151 1.63 12.37 -11.58
N GLY A 152 2.25 11.59 -12.48
CA GLY A 152 3.66 11.70 -12.84
C GLY A 152 3.86 11.79 -14.34
N SER A 153 5.02 12.28 -14.76
CA SER A 153 5.46 12.31 -16.16
C SER A 153 6.55 11.28 -16.45
N PHE A 154 7.19 10.69 -15.44
CA PHE A 154 8.19 9.65 -15.67
C PHE A 154 8.42 8.70 -14.49
N LEU A 155 9.00 7.53 -14.77
CA LEU A 155 9.54 6.63 -13.77
C LEU A 155 10.92 6.12 -14.19
N GLU A 156 11.85 6.08 -13.25
CA GLU A 156 13.14 5.40 -13.40
C GLU A 156 13.41 4.41 -12.28
N PHE A 157 14.19 3.39 -12.61
CA PHE A 157 14.74 2.44 -11.66
C PHE A 157 16.22 2.19 -11.92
N GLY A 158 17.06 2.39 -10.91
CA GLY A 158 18.51 2.17 -11.01
C GLY A 158 19.18 3.02 -12.09
N GLY A 159 18.65 4.22 -12.36
CA GLY A 159 19.13 5.12 -13.42
C GLY A 159 18.64 4.78 -14.83
N ASN A 160 17.75 3.80 -14.98
CA ASN A 160 17.14 3.46 -16.27
C ASN A 160 15.71 3.99 -16.34
N ARG A 161 15.41 4.79 -17.37
CA ARG A 161 14.07 5.32 -17.63
C ARG A 161 13.12 4.19 -18.04
N ILE A 162 12.12 3.92 -17.21
CA ILE A 162 11.08 2.92 -17.44
C ILE A 162 9.99 3.48 -18.34
N VAL A 163 9.43 4.63 -17.98
CA VAL A 163 8.38 5.29 -18.74
C VAL A 163 8.61 6.79 -18.76
N ASN A 164 8.24 7.44 -19.87
CA ASN A 164 8.27 8.88 -20.01
C ASN A 164 7.05 9.37 -20.80
N PHE A 165 6.44 10.46 -20.32
CA PHE A 165 5.32 11.15 -20.93
C PHE A 165 5.68 12.61 -21.26
N LYS A 166 4.95 13.23 -22.21
CA LYS A 166 5.10 14.66 -22.57
C LYS A 166 4.66 15.59 -21.44
N HIS A 167 3.72 15.13 -20.61
CA HIS A 167 3.11 15.84 -19.50
C HIS A 167 2.73 14.84 -18.39
N HIS A 168 2.32 15.34 -17.23
CA HIS A 168 1.83 14.47 -16.16
C HIS A 168 0.55 13.76 -16.61
N VAL A 169 0.55 12.44 -16.54
CA VAL A 169 -0.65 11.61 -16.73
C VAL A 169 -1.33 11.37 -15.38
N GLU A 170 -2.64 11.17 -15.38
CA GLU A 170 -3.38 10.89 -14.14
C GLU A 170 -2.92 9.56 -13.53
N TRP A 171 -2.79 8.55 -14.37
CA TRP A 171 -2.27 7.24 -14.01
C TRP A 171 -1.65 6.50 -15.21
N PHE A 172 -0.72 5.60 -14.88
CA PHE A 172 -0.12 4.58 -15.74
C PHE A 172 0.00 3.30 -14.93
N GLU A 173 -0.29 2.17 -15.56
CA GLU A 173 -0.19 0.83 -14.98
C GLU A 173 0.52 -0.10 -15.96
N TRP A 174 1.40 -0.95 -15.45
CA TRP A 174 2.03 -2.02 -16.21
C TRP A 174 2.13 -3.30 -15.40
N SER A 175 1.87 -4.44 -16.03
CA SER A 175 2.07 -5.76 -15.41
C SER A 175 2.79 -6.73 -16.35
N SER A 176 3.67 -7.57 -15.79
CA SER A 176 4.32 -8.64 -16.56
C SER A 176 3.45 -9.90 -16.63
N THR A 177 2.35 -9.82 -17.38
CA THR A 177 1.49 -10.97 -17.74
C THR A 177 2.13 -11.82 -18.85
N GLY A 178 3.36 -12.32 -18.64
CA GLY A 178 4.08 -13.19 -19.60
C GLY A 178 5.31 -12.54 -20.23
N ALA A 179 5.64 -12.92 -21.48
CA ALA A 179 6.91 -12.56 -22.12
C ALA A 179 7.03 -11.08 -22.56
N ALA A 180 5.91 -10.38 -22.74
CA ALA A 180 5.90 -8.99 -23.27
C ALA A 180 5.39 -7.94 -22.27
N GLY A 181 4.66 -8.35 -21.22
CA GLY A 181 3.94 -7.44 -20.33
C GLY A 181 2.86 -6.61 -21.03
N GLU A 182 1.95 -6.05 -20.25
CA GLU A 182 0.84 -5.21 -20.74
C GLU A 182 0.81 -3.93 -19.93
N PHE A 183 0.48 -2.80 -20.58
CA PHE A 183 0.32 -1.52 -19.92
C PHE A 183 -0.98 -0.84 -20.33
N ASP A 184 -1.46 0.03 -19.46
CA ASP A 184 -2.58 0.93 -19.69
C ASP A 184 -2.29 2.29 -19.06
N CYS A 185 -2.89 3.36 -19.58
CA CYS A 185 -2.75 4.70 -19.01
C CYS A 185 -3.88 5.64 -19.39
N SER A 186 -4.04 6.67 -18.57
CA SER A 186 -5.02 7.75 -18.79
C SER A 186 -4.86 8.53 -20.10
N ASP A 187 -3.65 8.61 -20.66
CA ASP A 187 -3.37 9.29 -21.93
C ASP A 187 -2.21 8.62 -22.68
N ALA A 188 -2.55 7.65 -23.52
CA ALA A 188 -1.55 6.95 -24.35
C ALA A 188 -0.85 7.86 -25.36
N SER A 189 -1.45 9.00 -25.75
CA SER A 189 -0.86 9.93 -26.72
C SER A 189 0.30 10.76 -26.12
N ALA A 190 0.35 10.83 -24.79
CA ALA A 190 1.42 11.47 -24.04
C ALA A 190 2.69 10.61 -23.99
N LEU A 191 2.61 9.30 -24.23
CA LEU A 191 3.75 8.38 -24.10
C LEU A 191 4.84 8.69 -25.13
N THR A 192 6.07 8.92 -24.67
CA THR A 192 7.24 9.15 -25.54
C THR A 192 8.30 8.07 -25.41
N GLN A 193 8.35 7.37 -24.27
CA GLN A 193 9.27 6.27 -24.06
C GLN A 193 8.64 5.24 -23.13
N LEU A 194 8.81 3.96 -23.49
CA LEU A 194 8.51 2.82 -22.62
C LEU A 194 9.62 1.79 -22.77
N HIS A 195 10.28 1.49 -21.67
CA HIS A 195 11.27 0.44 -21.54
C HIS A 195 10.98 -0.33 -20.26
N LEU A 196 10.62 -1.60 -20.39
CA LEU A 196 10.14 -2.41 -19.28
C LEU A 196 11.20 -3.46 -18.94
N PRO A 197 12.25 -3.10 -18.19
CA PRO A 197 13.27 -4.05 -17.79
C PRO A 197 12.68 -5.03 -16.77
N ILE A 198 13.28 -6.22 -16.68
CA ILE A 198 13.07 -7.08 -15.52
C ILE A 198 13.69 -6.36 -14.32
N LEU A 199 12.84 -5.80 -13.47
CA LEU A 199 13.25 -5.17 -12.24
C LEU A 199 13.69 -6.25 -11.25
N VAL A 200 14.96 -6.26 -10.84
CA VAL A 200 15.44 -7.22 -9.84
C VAL A 200 15.40 -6.52 -8.48
N PRO A 201 14.40 -6.77 -7.63
CA PRO A 201 14.42 -6.24 -6.28
C PRO A 201 15.53 -6.96 -5.51
N ASN A 202 16.28 -6.22 -4.69
CA ASN A 202 17.11 -6.86 -3.69
C ASN A 202 16.18 -7.43 -2.62
N LEU A 203 16.02 -8.76 -2.57
CA LEU A 203 15.12 -9.45 -1.63
C LEU A 203 15.70 -9.52 -0.20
N ALA A 204 16.86 -8.90 0.04
CA ALA A 204 17.64 -9.05 1.27
C ALA A 204 17.35 -8.01 2.36
N ASP A 205 16.37 -7.11 2.17
CA ASP A 205 15.99 -6.08 3.17
C ASP A 205 14.53 -6.22 3.63
#